data_AF-A0AAW6M6J2-F1
#
_entry.id   AF-A0AAW6M6J2-F1
#
_cell.length_a   1.000
_cell.length_b   1.000
_cell.length_c   1.000
_cell.angle_alpha   90.00
_cell.angle_beta   90.00
_cell.angle_gamma   90.00
#
_symmetry.space_group_name_H-M   'P 1'
#
loop_
_entity.id
_entity.type
_entity.pdbx_description
1 polymer ?
#
loop_
_entity_poly.entity_id
_entity_poly.type
_entity_poly.pdbx_seq_one_letter_code
_entity_poly.pdbx_strand_id
1 'polypeptide(L)'
;MEVQAAFRVIALCKFQYANMAVMYGLALFSAISLGFSNKSTLYQHKILYVLSIAFISIMGILSARTFFLMIFLSFLYYSYLLYKRKGIYSFMYILLIVCSIILLLIISISLLENSEYSATYNWAFEWYINMSESKSFETGSSNRLYEMYLFPDNLKTWLLGDGQFVTVDGLFYKQTDVGYLRSLFYWGLVGTIVFYYFQYKCCKLICNSTRDGIIKKLCWLIFIWLLVYNVKEFWHANLYWALFLVTLIKFKYNNSQNDFSMYGYL
;
A
#
# COMPACT_ATOMS: atom_id res chain seq x y z
N MET A 1 -23.30 8.67 -13.56
CA MET A 1 -22.30 8.90 -12.49
C MET A 1 -22.56 8.06 -11.25
N GLU A 2 -23.80 7.91 -10.77
CA GLU A 2 -24.12 7.12 -9.57
C GLU A 2 -23.76 5.63 -9.66
N VAL A 3 -23.88 5.00 -10.84
CA VAL A 3 -23.53 3.58 -11.02
C VAL A 3 -22.02 3.35 -10.92
N GLN A 4 -21.19 4.20 -11.55
CA GLN A 4 -19.72 4.16 -11.38
C GLN A 4 -19.30 4.44 -9.93
N ALA A 5 -20.07 5.27 -9.23
CA ALA A 5 -19.87 5.55 -7.83
C ALA A 5 -20.20 4.33 -6.94
N ALA A 6 -21.32 3.65 -7.17
CA ALA A 6 -21.68 2.44 -6.42
C ALA A 6 -20.64 1.31 -6.55
N PHE A 7 -20.09 1.10 -7.76
CA PHE A 7 -19.09 0.07 -8.02
C PHE A 7 -17.73 0.32 -7.36
N ARG A 8 -17.38 1.58 -7.05
CA ARG A 8 -16.13 1.93 -6.35
C ARG A 8 -16.20 1.81 -4.83
N VAL A 9 -17.22 1.15 -4.29
CA VAL A 9 -17.39 0.92 -2.84
C VAL A 9 -17.43 2.25 -2.07
N ILE A 10 -18.09 3.25 -2.65
CA ILE A 10 -18.14 4.63 -2.12
C ILE A 10 -18.90 4.73 -0.78
N ALA A 11 -19.80 3.79 -0.50
CA ALA A 11 -20.69 3.87 0.66
C ALA A 11 -20.09 3.36 1.99
N LEU A 12 -18.96 2.65 1.98
CA LEU A 12 -18.48 1.94 3.17
C LEU A 12 -17.36 2.64 3.97
N CYS A 13 -16.61 3.60 3.39
CA CYS A 13 -15.51 4.28 4.08
C CYS A 13 -15.32 5.74 3.61
N LYS A 14 -15.14 6.67 4.56
CA LYS A 14 -14.94 8.12 4.34
C LYS A 14 -13.50 8.51 3.89
N PHE A 15 -12.67 7.54 3.46
CA PHE A 15 -11.27 7.78 3.05
C PHE A 15 -11.14 8.01 1.55
N GLN A 16 -10.15 8.80 1.13
CA GLN A 16 -9.81 9.02 -0.29
C GLN A 16 -9.38 7.68 -0.93
N TYR A 17 -9.94 7.35 -2.11
CA TYR A 17 -9.86 6.02 -2.73
C TYR A 17 -8.45 5.46 -2.90
N ALA A 18 -7.49 6.31 -3.27
CA ALA A 18 -6.13 5.86 -3.52
C ALA A 18 -5.39 5.52 -2.20
N ASN A 19 -5.70 6.22 -1.10
CA ASN A 19 -5.20 5.86 0.23
C ASN A 19 -5.72 4.48 0.68
N MET A 20 -6.97 4.14 0.36
CA MET A 20 -7.51 2.80 0.65
C MET A 20 -6.80 1.71 -0.15
N ALA A 21 -6.54 1.93 -1.44
CA ALA A 21 -5.75 1.01 -2.26
C ALA A 21 -4.37 0.73 -1.64
N VAL A 22 -3.72 1.76 -1.09
CA VAL A 22 -2.45 1.59 -0.35
C VAL A 22 -2.65 0.72 0.89
N MET A 23 -3.68 0.97 1.69
CA MET A 23 -3.93 0.19 2.90
C MET A 23 -4.17 -1.29 2.59
N TYR A 24 -4.97 -1.59 1.56
CA TYR A 24 -5.17 -2.96 1.09
C TYR A 24 -3.88 -3.57 0.55
N GLY A 25 -3.06 -2.80 -0.17
CA GLY A 25 -1.77 -3.30 -0.67
C GLY A 25 -0.78 -3.62 0.46
N LEU A 26 -0.75 -2.81 1.52
CA LEU A 26 0.02 -3.11 2.72
C LEU A 26 -0.52 -4.33 3.47
N ALA A 27 -1.84 -4.49 3.50
CA ALA A 27 -2.47 -5.71 4.03
C ALA A 27 -2.03 -6.95 3.22
N LEU A 28 -1.95 -6.87 1.88
CA LEU A 28 -1.40 -7.95 1.06
C LEU A 28 0.06 -8.27 1.40
N PHE A 29 0.93 -7.27 1.55
CA PHE A 29 2.31 -7.50 1.96
C PHE A 29 2.40 -8.20 3.32
N SER A 30 1.57 -7.80 4.28
CA SER A 30 1.50 -8.45 5.59
C SER A 30 0.99 -9.89 5.48
N ALA A 31 -0.05 -10.15 4.69
CA ALA A 31 -0.60 -11.49 4.49
C ALA A 31 0.44 -12.43 3.88
N ILE A 32 1.17 -11.97 2.84
CA ILE A 32 2.27 -12.72 2.24
C ILE A 32 3.35 -13.02 3.29
N SER A 33 3.74 -12.03 4.10
CA SER A 33 4.75 -12.23 5.14
C SER A 33 4.35 -13.27 6.18
N LEU A 34 3.05 -13.35 6.52
CA LEU A 34 2.51 -14.36 7.44
C LEU A 34 2.63 -15.78 6.89
N GLY A 35 2.44 -15.97 5.58
CA GLY A 35 2.58 -17.30 4.95
C GLY A 35 4.01 -17.86 4.94
N PHE A 36 5.01 -16.99 5.07
CA PHE A 36 6.42 -17.39 5.23
C PHE A 36 6.87 -17.44 6.70
N SER A 37 6.04 -17.02 7.64
CA SER A 37 6.29 -17.17 9.07
C SER A 37 5.73 -18.50 9.57
N ASN A 38 6.59 -19.39 10.07
CA ASN A 38 6.21 -20.75 10.49
C ASN A 38 5.26 -20.79 11.72
N LYS A 39 5.01 -19.65 12.39
CA LYS A 39 4.24 -19.58 13.65
C LYS A 39 2.84 -18.96 13.50
N SER A 40 2.40 -18.64 12.29
CA SER A 40 1.13 -17.92 12.12
C SER A 40 -0.08 -18.86 12.18
N THR A 41 -0.99 -18.60 13.13
CA THR A 41 -2.25 -19.36 13.31
C THR A 41 -3.17 -19.25 12.09
N LEU A 42 -3.20 -18.07 11.46
CA LEU A 42 -4.02 -17.82 10.28
C LEU A 42 -3.56 -18.66 9.06
N TYR A 43 -2.25 -18.89 8.92
CA TYR A 43 -1.73 -19.75 7.86
C TYR A 43 -1.99 -21.25 8.11
N GLN A 44 -2.11 -21.66 9.37
CA GLN A 44 -2.54 -23.03 9.70
C GLN A 44 -3.94 -23.31 9.12
N HIS A 45 -4.83 -22.33 9.16
CA HIS A 45 -6.14 -22.38 8.51
C HIS A 45 -6.06 -21.93 7.04
N LYS A 46 -5.54 -22.80 6.16
CA LYS A 46 -5.29 -22.50 4.74
C LYS A 46 -6.49 -21.89 3.99
N ILE A 47 -7.71 -22.36 4.25
CA ILE A 47 -8.93 -21.87 3.58
C ILE A 47 -9.18 -20.40 3.96
N LEU A 48 -9.17 -20.08 5.25
CA LEU A 48 -9.35 -18.71 5.76
C LEU A 48 -8.25 -17.78 5.25
N TYR A 49 -7.01 -18.26 5.19
CA TYR A 49 -5.89 -17.51 4.60
C TYR A 49 -6.14 -17.14 3.14
N VAL A 50 -6.52 -18.11 2.30
CA VAL A 50 -6.79 -17.86 0.86
C VAL A 50 -7.99 -16.94 0.69
N LEU A 51 -9.08 -17.15 1.45
CA LEU A 51 -10.24 -16.27 1.41
C LEU A 51 -9.90 -14.82 1.79
N SER A 52 -9.03 -14.63 2.80
CA SER A 52 -8.59 -13.29 3.21
C SER A 52 -7.81 -12.58 2.11
N ILE A 53 -6.91 -13.27 1.41
CA ILE A 53 -6.14 -12.71 0.30
C ILE A 53 -7.06 -12.37 -0.87
N ALA A 54 -7.98 -13.26 -1.21
CA ALA A 54 -8.97 -13.02 -2.27
C ALA A 54 -9.82 -11.79 -1.95
N PHE A 55 -10.32 -11.67 -0.72
CA PHE A 55 -11.11 -10.53 -0.29
C PHE A 55 -10.34 -9.21 -0.36
N ILE A 56 -9.10 -9.17 0.17
CA ILE A 56 -8.25 -7.97 0.11
C ILE A 56 -7.97 -7.58 -1.34
N SER A 57 -7.75 -8.56 -2.23
CA SER A 57 -7.45 -8.32 -3.63
C SER A 57 -8.65 -7.74 -4.39
N ILE A 58 -9.85 -8.29 -4.16
CA ILE A 58 -11.09 -7.78 -4.78
C ILE A 58 -11.36 -6.35 -4.30
N MET A 59 -11.31 -6.12 -2.98
CA MET A 59 -11.55 -4.78 -2.42
C MET A 59 -10.52 -3.75 -2.91
N GLY A 60 -9.26 -4.16 -3.04
CA GLY A 60 -8.21 -3.30 -3.57
C GLY A 60 -8.42 -2.93 -5.04
N ILE A 61 -8.75 -3.89 -5.90
CA ILE A 61 -8.99 -3.64 -7.34
C ILE A 61 -10.17 -2.68 -7.52
N LEU A 62 -11.23 -2.85 -6.74
CA LEU A 62 -12.42 -1.98 -6.80
C LEU A 62 -12.15 -0.56 -6.30
N SER A 63 -11.13 -0.36 -5.45
CA SER A 63 -10.82 0.94 -4.86
C SER A 63 -10.15 1.91 -5.84
N ALA A 64 -8.99 1.55 -6.40
CA ALA A 64 -8.24 2.42 -7.30
C ALA A 64 -7.21 1.66 -8.17
N ARG A 65 -6.89 2.22 -9.35
CA ARG A 65 -5.88 1.69 -10.28
C ARG A 65 -4.48 1.59 -9.68
N THR A 66 -4.17 2.40 -8.66
CA THR A 66 -2.92 2.30 -7.91
C THR A 66 -2.73 0.94 -7.24
N PHE A 67 -3.83 0.20 -6.99
CA PHE A 67 -3.75 -1.15 -6.45
C PHE A 67 -3.10 -2.14 -7.41
N PHE A 68 -3.18 -1.96 -8.73
CA PHE A 68 -2.47 -2.83 -9.68
C PHE A 68 -0.95 -2.79 -9.48
N LEU A 69 -0.41 -1.60 -9.18
CA LEU A 69 0.99 -1.43 -8.80
C LEU A 69 1.30 -2.20 -7.49
N MET A 70 0.39 -2.14 -6.51
CA MET A 70 0.54 -2.88 -5.25
C MET A 70 0.52 -4.39 -5.43
N ILE A 71 -0.36 -4.92 -6.29
CA ILE A 71 -0.39 -6.35 -6.65
C ILE A 71 0.95 -6.73 -7.29
N PHE A 72 1.43 -5.93 -8.24
CA PHE A 72 2.70 -6.19 -8.93
C PHE A 72 3.88 -6.23 -7.95
N LEU A 73 4.00 -5.24 -7.07
CA LEU A 73 5.05 -5.24 -6.03
C LEU A 73 4.88 -6.39 -5.03
N SER A 74 3.64 -6.74 -4.66
CA SER A 74 3.34 -7.89 -3.80
C SER A 74 3.79 -9.19 -4.43
N PHE A 75 3.60 -9.33 -5.75
CA PHE A 75 4.07 -10.47 -6.51
C PHE A 75 5.61 -10.53 -6.55
N LEU A 76 6.30 -9.40 -6.77
CA LEU A 76 7.78 -9.34 -6.70
C LEU A 76 8.31 -9.68 -5.30
N TYR A 77 7.62 -9.22 -4.25
CA TYR A 77 7.99 -9.55 -2.87
C TYR A 77 7.78 -11.03 -2.57
N TYR A 78 6.64 -11.60 -3.00
CA TYR A 78 6.34 -13.03 -2.88
C TYR A 78 7.36 -13.89 -3.62
N SER A 79 7.70 -13.55 -4.86
CA SER A 79 8.67 -14.28 -5.67
C SER A 79 10.07 -14.25 -5.04
N TYR A 80 10.51 -13.10 -4.52
CA TYR A 80 11.76 -12.97 -3.77
C TYR A 80 11.80 -13.87 -2.52
N LEU A 81 10.72 -13.89 -1.72
CA LEU A 81 10.65 -14.77 -0.54
C LEU A 81 10.60 -16.25 -0.93
N LEU A 82 9.88 -16.60 -1.99
CA LEU A 82 9.79 -17.97 -2.50
C LEU A 82 11.13 -18.46 -3.02
N TYR A 83 11.87 -17.62 -3.76
CA TYR A 83 13.22 -17.91 -4.22
C TYR A 83 14.16 -18.15 -3.05
N LYS A 84 14.12 -17.33 -2.01
CA LYS A 84 14.93 -17.53 -0.80
C LYS A 84 14.62 -18.87 -0.09
N ARG A 85 13.38 -19.36 -0.17
CA ARG A 85 12.95 -20.60 0.50
C ARG A 85 13.16 -21.87 -0.33
N LYS A 86 12.93 -21.82 -1.65
CA LYS A 86 12.90 -22.99 -2.55
C LYS A 86 13.98 -22.96 -3.65
N GLY A 87 14.79 -21.91 -3.74
CA GLY A 87 15.83 -21.77 -4.77
C GLY A 87 15.26 -21.79 -6.19
N ILE A 88 15.95 -22.44 -7.11
CA ILE A 88 15.60 -22.49 -8.54
C ILE A 88 14.20 -23.08 -8.80
N TYR A 89 13.73 -24.00 -7.96
CA TYR A 89 12.39 -24.61 -8.08
C TYR A 89 11.26 -23.59 -7.92
N SER A 90 11.51 -22.45 -7.27
CA SER A 90 10.53 -21.36 -7.20
C SER A 90 10.16 -20.81 -8.58
N PHE A 91 11.08 -20.88 -9.54
CA PHE A 91 10.89 -20.32 -10.88
C PHE A 91 9.72 -20.98 -11.61
N MET A 92 9.60 -22.32 -11.54
CA MET A 92 8.48 -23.02 -12.18
C MET A 92 7.13 -22.64 -11.57
N TYR A 93 7.06 -22.47 -10.23
CA TYR A 93 5.84 -22.01 -9.57
C TYR A 93 5.48 -20.58 -9.97
N ILE A 94 6.48 -19.69 -10.04
CA ILE A 94 6.28 -18.29 -10.47
C ILE A 94 5.78 -18.25 -11.92
N LEU A 95 6.40 -19.03 -12.81
CA LEU A 95 6.01 -19.12 -14.22
C LEU A 95 4.57 -19.62 -14.38
N LEU A 96 4.17 -20.64 -13.63
CA LEU A 96 2.80 -21.14 -13.63
C LEU A 96 1.78 -20.10 -13.16
N ILE A 97 2.12 -19.30 -12.13
CA ILE A 97 1.27 -18.18 -11.66
C ILE A 97 1.18 -17.08 -12.73
N VAL A 98 2.27 -16.74 -13.39
CA VAL A 98 2.24 -15.72 -14.46
C VAL A 98 1.39 -16.19 -15.63
N CYS A 99 1.57 -17.44 -16.07
CA CYS A 99 0.75 -18.02 -17.14
C CYS A 99 -0.74 -18.05 -16.79
N SER A 100 -1.10 -18.39 -15.55
CA SER A 100 -2.52 -18.40 -15.13
C SER A 100 -3.11 -16.99 -15.08
N ILE A 101 -2.35 -15.98 -14.62
CA ILE A 101 -2.79 -14.58 -14.63
C ILE A 101 -3.00 -14.08 -16.06
N ILE A 102 -2.07 -14.36 -16.99
CA ILE A 102 -2.20 -13.95 -18.40
C ILE A 102 -3.44 -14.60 -19.02
N LEU A 103 -3.64 -15.90 -18.78
CA LEU A 103 -4.81 -16.61 -19.30
C LEU A 103 -6.12 -16.04 -18.76
N LEU A 104 -6.18 -15.73 -17.45
CA LEU A 104 -7.35 -15.06 -16.85
C LEU A 104 -7.58 -13.66 -17.42
N LEU A 105 -6.52 -12.88 -17.68
CA LEU A 105 -6.63 -11.57 -18.31
C LEU A 105 -7.20 -11.67 -19.72
N ILE A 106 -6.71 -12.59 -20.55
CA ILE A 106 -7.23 -12.80 -21.91
C ILE A 106 -8.71 -13.16 -21.87
N ILE A 107 -9.10 -14.10 -21.00
CA ILE A 107 -10.50 -14.48 -20.82
C ILE A 107 -11.32 -13.27 -20.38
N SER A 108 -10.84 -12.48 -19.41
CA SER A 108 -11.56 -11.30 -18.93
C SER A 108 -11.78 -10.25 -20.01
N ILE A 109 -10.77 -9.99 -20.86
CA ILE A 109 -10.86 -9.06 -21.98
C ILE A 109 -11.92 -9.55 -22.97
N SER A 110 -11.86 -10.82 -23.37
CA SER A 110 -12.82 -11.40 -24.32
C SER A 110 -14.28 -11.37 -23.83
N LEU A 111 -14.50 -11.47 -22.52
CA LEU A 111 -15.84 -11.45 -21.92
C LEU A 111 -16.37 -10.01 -21.73
N LEU A 112 -15.48 -9.05 -21.46
CA LEU A 112 -15.87 -7.68 -21.12
C LEU A 112 -16.05 -6.77 -22.35
N GLU A 113 -15.36 -7.07 -23.46
CA GLU A 113 -15.36 -6.25 -24.68
C GLU A 113 -16.77 -6.03 -25.27
N ASN A 114 -17.65 -7.04 -25.18
CA ASN A 114 -19.03 -6.99 -25.72
C ASN A 114 -20.12 -6.80 -24.64
N SER A 115 -19.74 -6.43 -23.41
CA SER A 115 -20.68 -6.35 -22.28
C SER A 115 -21.14 -4.91 -22.01
N GLU A 116 -22.24 -4.76 -21.26
CA GLU A 116 -22.74 -3.47 -20.75
C GLU A 116 -21.74 -2.75 -19.81
N TYR A 117 -20.67 -3.42 -19.38
CA TYR A 117 -19.64 -2.90 -18.47
C TYR A 117 -18.43 -2.26 -19.19
N SER A 118 -18.53 -2.02 -20.50
CA SER A 118 -17.46 -1.43 -21.32
C SER A 118 -16.90 -0.12 -20.74
N ALA A 119 -17.73 0.71 -20.11
CA ALA A 119 -17.27 1.94 -19.48
C ALA A 119 -16.31 1.72 -18.28
N THR A 120 -16.54 0.68 -17.48
CA THR A 120 -15.66 0.32 -16.36
C THR A 120 -14.37 -0.32 -16.87
N TYR A 121 -14.48 -1.14 -17.92
CA TYR A 121 -13.34 -1.72 -18.61
C TYR A 121 -12.43 -0.63 -19.19
N ASN A 122 -12.99 0.33 -19.94
CA ASN A 122 -12.25 1.44 -20.53
C ASN A 122 -11.53 2.30 -19.48
N TRP A 123 -12.16 2.51 -18.33
CA TRP A 123 -11.52 3.21 -17.23
C TRP A 123 -10.37 2.40 -16.58
N ALA A 124 -10.56 1.11 -16.35
CA ALA A 124 -9.55 0.25 -15.71
C ALA A 124 -8.32 0.04 -16.60
N PHE A 125 -8.53 -0.13 -17.90
CA PHE A 125 -7.51 -0.35 -18.92
C PHE A 125 -7.19 0.89 -19.76
N GLU A 126 -7.51 2.10 -19.28
CA GLU A 126 -7.25 3.38 -19.99
C GLU A 126 -5.79 3.45 -20.47
N TRP A 127 -4.84 3.00 -19.64
CA TRP A 127 -3.41 2.96 -19.98
C TRP A 127 -3.11 2.04 -21.18
N TYR A 128 -3.81 0.90 -21.29
CA TYR A 128 -3.65 -0.05 -22.39
C TYR A 128 -4.28 0.50 -23.68
N ILE A 129 -5.49 1.06 -23.57
CA ILE A 129 -6.21 1.66 -24.70
C ILE A 129 -5.42 2.84 -25.27
N ASN A 130 -4.96 3.75 -24.40
CA ASN A 130 -4.14 4.90 -24.81
C ASN A 130 -2.83 4.45 -25.48
N MET A 131 -2.21 3.36 -25.01
CA MET A 131 -1.01 2.81 -25.62
C MET A 131 -1.29 2.22 -27.02
N SER A 132 -2.44 1.58 -27.23
CA SER A 132 -2.84 1.07 -28.55
C SER A 132 -3.22 2.16 -29.54
N GLU A 133 -3.88 3.24 -29.08
CA GLU A 133 -4.42 4.28 -29.95
C GLU A 133 -3.45 5.44 -30.19
N SER A 134 -2.74 5.89 -29.14
CA SER A 134 -1.93 7.12 -29.16
C SER A 134 -0.43 6.90 -28.93
N LYS A 135 -0.01 5.65 -28.64
CA LYS A 135 1.36 5.29 -28.23
C LYS A 135 1.91 6.08 -27.02
N SER A 136 1.03 6.69 -26.22
CA SER A 136 1.40 7.41 -25.00
C SER A 136 1.02 6.61 -23.75
N PHE A 137 1.86 6.66 -22.72
CA PHE A 137 1.58 6.06 -21.39
C PHE A 137 0.76 6.99 -20.49
N GLU A 138 0.27 8.10 -21.03
CA GLU A 138 -0.42 9.12 -20.26
C GLU A 138 -1.84 8.65 -19.90
N THR A 139 -2.25 8.95 -18.68
CA THR A 139 -3.65 8.79 -18.25
C THR A 139 -4.15 10.15 -17.80
N GLY A 140 -5.45 10.41 -17.89
CA GLY A 140 -6.03 11.68 -17.45
C GLY A 140 -5.81 12.00 -15.95
N SER A 141 -5.37 11.03 -15.15
CA SER A 141 -4.93 11.23 -13.76
C SER A 141 -3.43 11.55 -13.61
N SER A 142 -2.58 11.14 -14.55
CA SER A 142 -1.14 11.41 -14.50
C SER A 142 -0.83 12.85 -14.92
N ASN A 143 -1.47 13.34 -15.98
CA ASN A 143 -1.21 14.69 -16.50
C ASN A 143 -1.66 15.77 -15.52
N ARG A 144 -2.85 15.60 -14.91
CA ARG A 144 -3.32 16.47 -13.83
C ARG A 144 -2.38 16.48 -12.63
N LEU A 145 -1.74 15.36 -12.30
CA LEU A 145 -0.81 15.30 -11.18
C LEU A 145 0.49 16.07 -11.47
N TYR A 146 0.94 16.12 -12.74
CA TYR A 146 2.09 16.93 -13.12
C TYR A 146 1.80 18.44 -13.01
N GLU A 147 0.61 18.86 -13.43
CA GLU A 147 0.14 20.25 -13.34
C GLU A 147 0.00 20.74 -11.88
N MET A 148 -0.12 19.81 -10.92
CA MET A 148 -0.24 20.10 -9.49
C MET A 148 1.10 20.30 -8.77
N TYR A 149 2.25 20.19 -9.45
CA TYR A 149 3.56 20.47 -8.85
C TYR A 149 3.82 21.98 -8.78
N LEU A 150 3.17 22.63 -7.81
CA LEU A 150 3.37 24.04 -7.51
C LEU A 150 4.18 24.18 -6.22
N PHE A 151 5.35 24.80 -6.34
CA PHE A 151 6.22 25.09 -5.21
C PHE A 151 5.90 26.45 -4.59
N PRO A 152 6.19 26.69 -3.30
CA PRO A 152 5.98 27.99 -2.69
C PRO A 152 6.93 29.05 -3.26
N ASP A 153 6.40 30.26 -3.44
CA ASP A 153 7.19 31.42 -3.90
C ASP A 153 7.96 32.12 -2.76
N ASN A 154 7.57 31.87 -1.50
CA ASN A 154 8.08 32.58 -0.33
C ASN A 154 8.95 31.71 0.58
N LEU A 155 10.12 32.23 0.99
CA LEU A 155 11.05 31.55 1.91
C LEU A 155 10.42 31.21 3.28
N LYS A 156 9.47 32.03 3.76
CA LYS A 156 8.75 31.76 5.00
C LYS A 156 7.93 30.46 4.91
N THR A 157 7.20 30.28 3.82
CA THR A 157 6.41 29.07 3.56
C THR A 157 7.30 27.86 3.37
N TRP A 158 8.48 28.03 2.75
CA TRP A 158 9.48 26.96 2.68
C TRP A 158 9.98 26.51 4.05
N LEU A 159 10.21 27.42 5.00
CA LEU A 159 10.78 27.06 6.31
C LEU A 159 9.73 26.55 7.31
N LEU A 160 8.62 27.28 7.46
CA LEU A 160 7.62 27.04 8.51
C LEU A 160 6.30 26.48 7.97
N GLY A 161 6.03 26.65 6.67
CA GLY A 161 4.72 26.40 6.10
C GLY A 161 3.71 27.50 6.44
N ASP A 162 2.55 27.41 5.80
CA ASP A 162 1.41 28.32 5.98
C ASP A 162 0.38 27.75 6.99
N GLY A 163 0.57 26.52 7.49
CA GLY A 163 -0.30 25.88 8.47
C GLY A 163 -1.64 25.41 7.92
N GLN A 164 -1.81 25.36 6.60
CA GLN A 164 -3.09 25.03 5.95
C GLN A 164 -3.00 23.74 5.13
N PHE A 165 -3.83 22.76 5.47
CA PHE A 165 -3.94 21.48 4.75
C PHE A 165 -5.14 21.47 3.77
N VAL A 166 -6.13 22.32 4.03
CA VAL A 166 -7.41 22.45 3.34
C VAL A 166 -7.77 23.94 3.32
N THR A 167 -8.37 24.44 2.24
CA THR A 167 -8.95 25.78 2.19
C THR A 167 -10.25 25.84 2.99
N VAL A 168 -10.75 27.05 3.24
CA VAL A 168 -12.02 27.28 3.96
C VAL A 168 -13.19 26.54 3.28
N ASP A 169 -13.12 26.37 1.95
CA ASP A 169 -14.13 25.69 1.13
C ASP A 169 -14.03 24.15 1.15
N GLY A 170 -13.11 23.57 1.94
CA GLY A 170 -12.94 22.12 2.04
C GLY A 170 -12.10 21.50 0.92
N LEU A 171 -11.57 22.30 -0.01
CA LEU A 171 -10.68 21.85 -1.08
C LEU A 171 -9.22 21.79 -0.61
N PHE A 172 -8.38 21.01 -1.30
CA PHE A 172 -6.97 20.95 -0.94
C PHE A 172 -6.29 22.32 -1.10
N TYR A 173 -5.48 22.69 -0.10
CA TYR A 173 -4.72 23.92 -0.15
C TYR A 173 -3.83 23.93 -1.41
N LYS A 174 -3.89 25.04 -2.18
CA LYS A 174 -3.23 25.20 -3.49
C LYS A 174 -3.60 24.14 -4.56
N GLN A 175 -4.68 23.38 -4.34
CA GLN A 175 -5.15 22.32 -5.23
C GLN A 175 -4.09 21.26 -5.57
N THR A 176 -3.11 21.07 -4.68
CA THR A 176 -2.04 20.08 -4.88
C THR A 176 -2.39 18.76 -4.19
N ASP A 177 -2.48 17.66 -4.96
CA ASP A 177 -2.69 16.32 -4.39
C ASP A 177 -1.39 15.68 -3.86
N VAL A 178 -0.22 16.22 -4.23
CA VAL A 178 1.11 15.69 -3.92
C VAL A 178 1.43 15.71 -2.42
N GLY A 179 1.76 14.55 -1.84
CA GLY A 179 1.97 14.40 -0.40
C GLY A 179 3.11 15.22 0.19
N TYR A 180 4.25 15.29 -0.52
CA TYR A 180 5.38 16.13 -0.10
C TYR A 180 5.05 17.62 -0.12
N LEU A 181 4.33 18.09 -1.15
CA LEU A 181 3.93 19.50 -1.24
C LEU A 181 2.94 19.86 -0.15
N ARG A 182 1.97 18.99 0.14
CA ARG A 182 1.03 19.19 1.25
C ARG A 182 1.73 19.27 2.60
N SER A 183 2.71 18.40 2.81
CA SER A 183 3.56 18.43 3.99
C SER A 183 4.31 19.77 4.07
N LEU A 184 4.92 20.19 2.97
CA LEU A 184 5.70 21.41 2.88
C LEU A 184 4.85 22.67 3.10
N PHE A 185 3.67 22.77 2.49
CA PHE A 185 2.76 23.90 2.70
C PHE A 185 2.21 23.97 4.13
N TYR A 186 2.10 22.84 4.84
CA TYR A 186 1.54 22.86 6.18
C TYR A 186 2.57 23.18 7.26
N TRP A 187 3.65 22.40 7.36
CA TRP A 187 4.64 22.51 8.45
C TRP A 187 6.05 22.89 7.94
N GLY A 188 6.17 23.29 6.68
CA GLY A 188 7.43 23.68 6.07
C GLY A 188 8.38 22.51 5.84
N LEU A 189 9.56 22.81 5.31
CA LEU A 189 10.62 21.84 5.08
C LEU A 189 11.14 21.26 6.39
N VAL A 190 11.23 22.08 7.44
CA VAL A 190 11.67 21.64 8.78
C VAL A 190 10.68 20.61 9.35
N GLY A 191 9.38 20.92 9.35
CA GLY A 191 8.36 19.99 9.83
C GLY A 191 8.28 18.73 8.98
N THR A 192 8.48 18.85 7.67
CA THR A 192 8.47 17.71 6.74
C THR A 192 9.64 16.75 7.04
N ILE A 193 10.84 17.28 7.27
CA ILE A 193 12.00 16.46 7.66
C ILE A 193 11.75 15.77 9.01
N VAL A 194 11.25 16.51 10.01
CA VAL A 194 10.95 15.94 11.33
C VAL A 194 9.91 14.82 11.22
N PHE A 195 8.88 15.01 10.40
CA PHE A 195 7.84 14.03 10.16
C PHE A 195 8.39 12.72 9.59
N TYR A 196 9.13 12.76 8.47
CA TYR A 196 9.70 11.54 7.89
C TYR A 196 10.80 10.93 8.76
N TYR A 197 11.55 11.75 9.51
CA TYR A 197 12.51 11.27 10.50
C TYR A 197 11.83 10.50 11.64
N PHE A 198 10.68 10.97 12.11
CA PHE A 198 9.87 10.25 13.09
C PHE A 198 9.40 8.89 12.55
N GLN A 199 8.90 8.83 11.31
CA GLN A 199 8.51 7.57 10.66
C GLN A 199 9.70 6.60 10.57
N TYR A 200 10.88 7.10 10.22
CA TYR A 200 12.12 6.33 10.17
C TYR A 200 12.51 5.78 11.56
N LYS A 201 12.41 6.61 12.61
CA LYS A 201 12.71 6.19 13.99
C LYS A 201 11.78 5.09 14.46
N CYS A 202 10.48 5.20 14.18
CA CYS A 202 9.50 4.15 14.49
C CYS A 202 9.88 2.83 13.79
N CYS A 203 10.18 2.87 12.49
CA CYS A 203 10.66 1.71 11.73
C CYS A 203 11.91 1.09 12.38
N LYS A 204 12.92 1.91 12.68
CA LYS A 204 14.19 1.46 13.28
C LYS A 204 14.00 0.83 14.66
N LEU A 205 13.14 1.41 15.50
CA LEU A 205 12.83 0.88 16.83
C LEU A 205 12.19 -0.52 16.75
N ILE A 206 11.23 -0.71 15.84
CA ILE A 206 10.59 -2.01 15.60
C ILE A 206 11.60 -3.03 15.06
N CYS A 207 12.43 -2.63 14.11
CA CYS A 207 13.48 -3.49 13.54
C CYS A 207 14.55 -3.91 14.56
N ASN A 208 14.86 -3.05 15.53
CA ASN A 208 15.81 -3.37 16.60
C ASN A 208 15.19 -4.25 17.69
N SER A 209 13.88 -4.09 17.93
CA SER A 209 13.16 -4.85 18.97
C SER A 209 12.76 -6.26 18.53
N THR A 210 12.70 -6.51 17.21
CA THR A 210 12.36 -7.81 16.62
C THR A 210 13.61 -8.65 16.35
N ARG A 211 13.53 -9.98 16.56
CA ARG A 211 14.53 -10.93 16.05
C ARG A 211 14.16 -11.46 14.66
N ASP A 212 12.88 -11.47 14.30
CA ASP A 212 12.38 -12.05 13.05
C ASP A 212 12.75 -11.22 11.82
N GLY A 213 13.58 -11.78 10.94
CA GLY A 213 14.04 -11.10 9.72
C GLY A 213 12.94 -10.79 8.71
N ILE A 214 11.81 -11.52 8.74
CA ILE A 214 10.65 -11.26 7.86
C ILE A 214 9.95 -9.96 8.28
N ILE A 215 9.76 -9.74 9.59
CA ILE A 215 9.13 -8.52 10.12
C ILE A 215 10.00 -7.31 9.80
N LYS A 216 11.33 -7.43 9.94
CA LYS A 216 12.27 -6.34 9.57
C LYS A 216 12.12 -5.94 8.10
N LYS A 217 12.08 -6.93 7.20
CA LYS A 217 11.88 -6.67 5.76
C LYS A 217 10.55 -5.99 5.48
N LEU A 218 9.48 -6.46 6.12
CA LEU A 218 8.15 -5.85 6.00
C LEU A 218 8.15 -4.39 6.48
N CYS A 219 8.77 -4.08 7.62
CA CYS A 219 8.88 -2.71 8.13
C CYS A 219 9.63 -1.79 7.17
N TRP A 220 10.77 -2.24 6.63
CA TRP A 220 11.51 -1.47 5.62
C TRP A 220 10.72 -1.28 4.34
N LEU A 221 9.98 -2.30 3.90
CA LEU A 221 9.11 -2.21 2.73
C LEU A 221 8.00 -1.17 2.93
N ILE A 222 7.33 -1.18 4.09
CA ILE A 222 6.31 -0.17 4.45
C ILE A 222 6.93 1.24 4.46
N PHE A 223 8.13 1.39 5.01
CA PHE A 223 8.81 2.68 5.07
C PHE A 223 9.22 3.20 3.68
N ILE A 224 9.78 2.34 2.82
CA ILE A 224 10.11 2.71 1.43
C ILE A 224 8.82 3.08 0.68
N TRP A 225 7.76 2.29 0.86
CA TRP A 225 6.47 2.57 0.24
C TRP A 225 5.89 3.92 0.68
N LEU A 226 6.01 4.26 1.97
CA LEU A 226 5.64 5.57 2.48
C LEU A 226 6.34 6.69 1.71
N LEU A 227 7.64 6.58 1.46
CA LEU A 227 8.39 7.60 0.73
C LEU A 227 7.96 7.71 -0.74
N VAL A 228 7.77 6.57 -1.40
CA VAL A 228 7.36 6.52 -2.82
C VAL A 228 5.95 7.07 -2.99
N TYR A 229 5.00 6.66 -2.15
CA TYR A 229 3.61 7.04 -2.31
C TYR A 229 3.34 8.52 -2.02
N ASN A 230 4.13 9.15 -1.13
CA ASN A 230 4.04 10.58 -0.86
C ASN A 230 4.44 11.47 -2.06
N VAL A 231 5.06 10.92 -3.11
CA VAL A 231 5.22 11.60 -4.42
C VAL A 231 3.87 11.80 -5.10
N LYS A 232 2.92 10.91 -4.84
CA LYS A 232 1.59 10.97 -5.44
C LYS A 232 0.57 11.65 -4.51
N GLU A 233 0.40 11.12 -3.30
CA GLU A 233 -0.63 11.55 -2.36
C GLU A 233 -0.12 11.48 -0.91
N PHE A 234 -0.63 12.35 -0.05
CA PHE A 234 -0.22 12.37 1.36
C PHE A 234 -0.69 11.10 2.09
N TRP A 235 0.27 10.31 2.58
CA TRP A 235 0.00 9.09 3.35
C TRP A 235 1.00 8.87 4.47
N HIS A 236 0.56 8.22 5.54
CA HIS A 236 1.37 7.97 6.73
C HIS A 236 1.11 6.60 7.34
N ALA A 237 2.16 5.99 7.89
CA ALA A 237 2.15 4.60 8.39
C ALA A 237 1.84 4.46 9.89
N ASN A 238 1.38 5.53 10.56
CA ASN A 238 1.21 5.58 12.02
C ASN A 238 0.43 4.39 12.60
N LEU A 239 -0.69 4.01 11.98
CA LEU A 239 -1.50 2.88 12.41
C LEU A 239 -0.70 1.57 12.39
N TYR A 240 0.10 1.36 11.34
CA TYR A 240 0.91 0.15 11.20
C TYR A 240 2.04 0.13 12.25
N TRP A 241 2.71 1.26 12.48
CA TRP A 241 3.72 1.35 13.54
C TRP A 241 3.13 1.05 14.92
N ALA A 242 1.94 1.57 15.22
CA ALA A 242 1.24 1.29 16.46
C ALA A 242 0.93 -0.21 16.61
N LEU A 243 0.39 -0.86 15.56
CA LEU A 243 0.11 -2.30 15.57
C LEU A 243 1.38 -3.15 15.80
N PHE A 244 2.49 -2.82 15.14
CA PHE A 244 3.76 -3.52 15.36
C PHE A 244 4.31 -3.31 16.77
N LEU A 245 4.23 -2.09 17.31
CA LEU A 245 4.70 -1.83 18.67
C LEU A 245 3.85 -2.57 19.72
N VAL A 246 2.52 -2.56 19.59
CA VAL A 246 1.61 -3.27 20.51
C VAL A 246 1.87 -4.77 20.49
N THR A 247 2.03 -5.35 19.29
CA THR A 247 2.35 -6.79 19.16
C THR A 247 3.70 -7.15 19.77
N LEU A 248 4.71 -6.29 19.64
CA LEU A 248 6.01 -6.50 20.26
C LEU A 248 5.98 -6.40 21.78
N ILE A 249 5.26 -5.42 22.32
CA ILE A 249 5.07 -5.28 23.77
C ILE A 249 4.39 -6.53 24.32
N LYS A 250 3.32 -7.00 23.66
CA LYS A 250 2.62 -8.24 24.06
C LYS A 250 3.54 -9.45 24.03
N PHE A 251 4.38 -9.58 22.99
CA PHE A 251 5.34 -10.68 22.91
C PHE A 251 6.39 -10.63 24.02
N LYS A 252 6.93 -9.44 24.32
CA LYS A 252 7.91 -9.24 25.40
C LYS A 252 7.29 -9.51 26.78
N TYR A 253 6.05 -9.07 27.00
CA TYR A 253 5.30 -9.31 28.23
C TYR A 253 5.07 -10.81 28.47
N ASN A 254 4.60 -11.54 27.45
CA ASN A 254 4.37 -12.99 27.55
C ASN A 254 5.65 -13.77 27.84
N ASN A 255 6.78 -13.41 27.23
CA ASN A 255 8.06 -14.05 27.53
C ASN A 255 8.50 -13.78 28.97
N SER A 256 8.34 -12.55 29.46
CA SER A 256 8.66 -12.21 30.85
C SER A 256 7.81 -13.01 31.86
N GLN A 257 6.51 -13.19 31.60
CA GLN A 257 5.65 -14.01 32.48
C GLN A 257 6.04 -15.48 32.48
N ASN A 258 6.40 -16.03 31.31
CA ASN A 258 6.88 -17.42 31.21
C ASN A 258 8.18 -17.61 32.01
N ASP A 259 9.11 -16.64 31.94
CA ASP A 259 10.35 -16.67 32.72
C ASP A 259 10.05 -16.66 34.24
N PHE A 260 9.15 -15.79 34.72
CA PHE A 260 8.76 -15.78 36.14
C PHE A 260 8.06 -17.05 36.61
N SER A 261 7.23 -17.67 35.75
CA SER A 261 6.58 -18.96 36.08
C SER A 261 7.58 -20.12 36.20
N MET A 262 8.72 -20.06 35.50
CA MET A 262 9.80 -21.04 35.61
C MET A 262 10.52 -20.97 36.97
N TYR A 263 10.66 -19.78 37.54
CA TYR A 263 11.30 -19.58 38.85
C TYR A 263 10.37 -19.85 40.05
N GLY A 264 9.07 -20.01 39.84
CA GLY A 264 8.08 -20.33 40.89
C GLY A 264 7.93 -21.81 41.23
N TYR A 265 8.73 -22.70 40.61
CA TYR A 265 8.77 -24.15 40.86
C TYR A 265 10.08 -24.61 41.55
N LEU A 266 10.69 -23.73 42.34
CA LEU A 266 11.80 -24.05 43.25
C LEU A 266 11.34 -23.83 44.70
#